data_AF-A0AAY5ESA5-F1
#
_entry.id   AF-A0AAY5ESA5-F1
#
_cell.length_a   1.000
_cell.length_b   1.000
_cell.length_c   1.000
_cell.angle_alpha   90.00
_cell.angle_beta   90.00
_cell.angle_gamma   90.00
#
_symmetry.space_group_name_H-M   'P 1'
#
loop_
_entity.id
_entity.type
_entity.pdbx_description
1 polymer ?
#
loop_
_entity_poly.entity_id
_entity_poly.type
_entity_poly.pdbx_seq_one_letter_code
_entity_poly.pdbx_strand_id
1 'polypeptide(L)' 'MDKDSADVHQELTKLKTKIQEARDHISTMPGIDTSPAAQQQQLSTLREQVRTKNQLLKKVQESMYV' A
#
# COMPACT_ATOMS: atom_id res chain seq x y z
N MET A 1 -41.66 20.20 0.07
CA MET A 1 -40.35 20.75 -0.34
C MET A 1 -39.22 20.31 0.59
N ASP A 2 -39.51 19.75 1.78
CA ASP A 2 -38.49 19.33 2.76
C ASP A 2 -37.84 17.96 2.46
N LYS A 3 -38.49 17.13 1.64
CA LYS A 3 -37.99 15.80 1.24
C LYS A 3 -36.71 15.88 0.41
N ASP A 4 -36.67 16.77 -0.58
CA ASP A 4 -35.50 16.95 -1.44
C ASP A 4 -34.30 17.48 -0.65
N SER A 5 -34.56 18.33 0.36
CA SER A 5 -33.54 18.81 1.29
C SER A 5 -32.95 17.67 2.14
N ALA A 6 -33.81 16.79 2.66
CA ALA A 6 -33.38 15.62 3.43
C ALA A 6 -32.56 14.64 2.59
N ASP A 7 -32.95 14.39 1.34
CA ASP A 7 -32.22 13.53 0.40
C ASP A 7 -30.83 14.11 0.09
N VAL A 8 -30.74 15.43 -0.13
CA VAL A 8 -29.46 16.13 -0.33
C VAL A 8 -28.56 16.03 0.91
N HIS A 9 -29.11 16.19 2.11
CA HIS A 9 -28.35 16.03 3.35
C HIS A 9 -27.83 14.61 3.55
N GLN A 10 -28.62 13.60 3.15
CA GLN A 10 -28.20 12.20 3.20
C GLN A 10 -27.03 11.93 2.23
N GLU A 11 -27.13 12.40 0.99
CA GLU A 11 -26.06 12.25 0.00
C GLU A 11 -24.78 13.00 0.41
N LEU A 12 -24.92 14.20 0.97
CA LEU A 12 -23.78 14.95 1.51
C LEU A 12 -23.09 14.20 2.66
N THR A 13 -23.88 13.54 3.53
CA THR A 13 -23.35 12.73 4.62
C THR A 13 -22.58 11.53 4.08
N LYS A 14 -23.14 10.80 3.10
CA LYS A 14 -22.46 9.69 2.42
C LYS A 14 -21.14 10.15 1.78
N LEU A 15 -21.14 11.31 1.13
CA LEU A 15 -19.94 11.87 0.51
C LEU A 15 -18.86 12.19 1.54
N LYS A 16 -19.22 12.82 2.66
CA LYS A 16 -18.29 13.10 3.77
C LYS A 16 -17.68 11.82 4.32
N THR A 17 -18.48 10.78 4.54
CA THR A 17 -17.99 9.48 5.00
C THR A 17 -16.99 8.89 4.03
N LYS A 18 -17.31 8.84 2.73
CA LYS A 18 -16.38 8.33 1.70
C LYS A 18 -15.06 9.10 1.64
N ILE A 19 -15.10 10.42 1.81
CA ILE A 19 -13.89 11.26 1.85
C ILE A 19 -13.05 10.91 3.08
N GLN A 20 -13.69 10.71 4.24
CA GLN A 20 -12.97 10.36 5.46
C GLN A 20 -12.34 8.96 5.35
N GLU A 21 -13.07 7.97 4.87
CA GLU A 21 -12.54 6.62 4.61
C GLU A 21 -11.34 6.64 3.66
N ALA A 22 -11.40 7.44 2.60
CA ALA A 22 -10.28 7.59 1.68
C ALA A 22 -9.05 8.23 2.35
N ARG A 23 -9.26 9.25 3.20
CA ARG A 23 -8.18 9.87 3.97
C ARG A 23 -7.53 8.89 4.94
N ASP A 24 -8.35 8.13 5.66
CA ASP A 24 -7.87 7.13 6.62
C ASP A 24 -7.05 6.06 5.88
N HIS A 25 -7.55 5.59 4.73
CA HIS A 25 -6.82 4.64 3.90
C HIS A 25 -5.47 5.20 3.43
N ILE A 26 -5.44 6.43 2.91
CA ILE A 26 -4.20 7.10 2.49
C ILE A 26 -3.21 7.25 3.65
N SER A 27 -3.69 7.63 4.83
CA SER A 27 -2.85 7.82 6.01
C SER A 27 -2.16 6.53 6.49
N THR A 28 -2.75 5.38 6.17
CA THR A 28 -2.20 4.06 6.51
C THR A 28 -1.38 3.42 5.39
N MET A 29 -1.26 4.09 4.22
CA MET A 29 -0.49 3.52 3.11
C MET A 29 1.01 3.51 3.41
N PRO A 30 1.68 2.34 3.33
CA PRO A 30 3.11 2.25 3.57
C PRO A 30 3.91 3.16 2.63
N GLY A 31 4.84 3.92 3.21
CA GLY A 31 5.69 4.82 2.45
C GLY A 31 5.05 6.16 2.09
N ILE A 32 3.81 6.45 2.52
CA ILE A 32 3.19 7.76 2.25
C ILE A 32 3.99 8.93 2.86
N ASP A 33 4.73 8.67 3.94
CA ASP A 33 5.60 9.63 4.62
C ASP A 33 7.01 9.74 4.01
N THR A 34 7.34 8.92 3.01
CA THR A 34 8.69 8.86 2.44
C THR A 34 8.75 9.50 1.05
N SER A 35 9.90 10.09 0.73
CA SER A 35 10.10 10.68 -0.60
C SER A 35 10.13 9.59 -1.68
N PRO A 36 9.72 9.90 -2.93
CA PRO A 36 9.79 8.92 -4.02
C PRO A 36 11.17 8.30 -4.22
N ALA A 37 12.24 9.09 -4.00
CA ALA A 37 13.61 8.61 -4.08
C ALA A 37 13.94 7.58 -2.98
N ALA A 38 13.50 7.83 -1.74
CA ALA A 38 13.68 6.91 -0.63
C ALA A 38 12.93 5.59 -0.84
N GLN A 39 11.69 5.65 -1.35
CA GLN A 39 10.91 4.47 -1.72
C GLN A 39 11.64 3.63 -2.78
N GLN A 40 12.16 4.29 -3.82
CA GLN A 40 12.88 3.62 -4.90
C GLN A 40 14.17 2.95 -4.40
N GLN A 41 14.91 3.60 -3.50
CA GLN A 41 16.09 3.02 -2.88
C GLN A 41 15.73 1.77 -2.06
N GLN A 42 14.71 1.85 -1.21
CA GLN A 42 14.25 0.71 -0.41
C GLN A 42 13.80 -0.47 -1.29
N LEU A 43 13.12 -0.19 -2.40
CA LEU A 43 12.70 -1.19 -3.37
C LEU A 43 13.91 -1.86 -4.06
N SER A 44 14.93 -1.08 -4.40
CA SER A 44 16.19 -1.61 -4.96
C SER A 44 16.86 -2.59 -3.99
N THR A 45 16.98 -2.20 -2.71
CA THR A 45 17.53 -3.06 -1.66
C THR A 45 16.73 -4.34 -1.48
N LEU A 46 15.40 -4.27 -1.43
CA LEU A 46 14.53 -5.44 -1.32
C LEU A 46 14.72 -6.42 -2.49
N ARG A 47 14.82 -5.91 -3.72
CA ARG A 47 15.07 -6.74 -4.91
C ARG A 47 16.41 -7.47 -4.83
N GLU A 48 17.45 -6.78 -4.38
CA GLU A 48 18.78 -7.38 -4.20
C GLU A 48 18.79 -8.45 -3.11
N GLN A 49 18.09 -8.22 -2.00
CA GLN A 49 17.92 -9.21 -0.93
C GLN A 49 17.20 -10.47 -1.45
N VAL A 50 16.12 -10.31 -2.21
CA VAL A 50 15.39 -11.44 -2.82
C VAL A 50 16.30 -12.22 -3.77
N ARG A 51 17.05 -11.52 -4.63
CA ARG A 51 18.01 -12.16 -5.55
C ARG A 51 19.04 -12.97 -4.77
N THR A 52 19.61 -12.41 -3.73
CA THR A 52 20.63 -13.07 -2.89
C THR A 52 20.04 -14.29 -2.18
N LYS A 53 18.85 -14.17 -1.58
CA LYS A 53 18.16 -15.29 -0.92
C LYS A 53 17.88 -16.43 -1.90
N ASN A 54 17.42 -16.12 -3.12
CA ASN A 54 17.17 -17.13 -4.14
C ASN A 54 18.46 -17.85 -4.58
N GLN A 55 19.58 -17.13 -4.70
CA GLN A 55 20.86 -17.74 -5.00
C GLN A 55 21.34 -18.69 -3.90
N LEU A 56 21.16 -18.29 -2.64
CA LEU A 56 21.51 -19.14 -1.49
C LEU A 56 20.64 -20.39 -1.43
N LEU A 57 19.32 -20.24 -1.61
CA LEU A 57 18.40 -21.38 -1.67
C LEU A 57 18.78 -22.36 -2.77
N LYS A 58 19.13 -21.86 -3.96
CA LYS A 58 19.58 -22.71 -5.07
C LYS A 58 20.84 -23.49 -4.71
N LYS A 59 21.83 -22.85 -4.10
CA LYS A 59 23.07 -23.52 -3.65
C LYS A 59 22.80 -24.60 -2.61
N VAL A 60 21.91 -24.34 -1.65
CA VAL A 60 21.51 -25.32 -0.63
C VAL A 60 20.80 -26.50 -1.27
N GLN A 61 19.89 -26.26 -2.21
CA GLN A 61 19.23 -27.32 -2.97
C GLN A 61 20.25 -28.15 -3.75
N GLU A 62 21.13 -27.52 -4.52
CA GLU A 62 22.18 -28.20 -5.29
C GLU A 62 23.08 -29.06 -4.39
N SER A 63 23.47 -28.55 -3.21
CA SER A 63 24.28 -29.31 -2.24
C SER A 63 23.55 -30.48 -1.57
N MET A 64 22.22 -30.53 -1.62
CA MET A 64 21.42 -31.60 -1.00
C MET A 64 21.17 -32.79 -1.96
N TYR A 65 21.37 -32.57 -3.26
CA TYR A 65 21.23 -33.60 -4.30
C TYR A 65 22.59 -34.15 -4.80
N VAL A 66 23.69 -33.74 -4.18
CA VAL A 66 25.07 -34.23 -4.41
C VAL A 66 25.49 -35.09 -3.22
#